data_AF-A0A9E2XBH8-F1
#
_entry.id   AF-A0A9E2XBH8-F1
#
_cell.length_a   1.000
_cell.length_b   1.000
_cell.length_c   1.000
_cell.angle_alpha   90.00
_cell.angle_beta   90.00
_cell.angle_gamma   90.00
#
_symmetry.space_group_name_H-M   'P 1'
#
loop_
_entity.id
_entity.type
_entity.pdbx_description
1 polymer ?
#
loop_
_entity_poly.entity_id
_entity_poly.type
_entity_poly.pdbx_seq_one_letter_code
_entity_poly.pdbx_strand_id
1 'polypeptide(L)'
;MRSLLKPGLLAAALTLALATNPGAQQAPAGSHSAAAPPPTAAKTDSVGKLIAFPTPEAAADALTAAARRNDDKAIEAILGEPWEVLLPTMNDGYQRDRLSYLTAWDEQHRIVIEPASNGTKAIVEVGTTTWTLPIPIVKDGDAWRFDPLAGFNEMVDRELGRNEFGAIQTLLAIGDAERDYAEMDPMKTGSPVYARRLLSSPGKKDGLYWPPAAGQPESPLGERVANSQPDGKFPGDHYGYNFHLLYGQGP
;
A
#
# COMPACT_ATOMS: atom_id res chain seq x y z
N MET A 1 -20.75 -17.07 42.06
CA MET A 1 -20.35 -18.29 41.32
C MET A 1 -20.19 -17.90 39.85
N ARG A 2 -19.01 -18.18 39.27
CA ARG A 2 -18.61 -18.44 37.85
C ARG A 2 -19.58 -17.97 36.73
N SER A 3 -19.20 -17.34 35.62
CA SER A 3 -18.05 -17.51 34.68
C SER A 3 -18.12 -16.33 33.68
N LEU A 4 -17.08 -15.53 33.43
CA LEU A 4 -16.03 -15.69 32.39
C LEU A 4 -16.55 -16.03 30.98
N LEU A 5 -16.35 -15.11 30.02
CA LEU A 5 -15.48 -15.30 28.84
C LEU A 5 -15.32 -13.97 28.06
N LYS A 6 -14.08 -13.58 27.76
CA LYS A 6 -13.67 -12.55 26.78
C LYS A 6 -13.15 -13.26 25.52
N PRO A 7 -13.31 -12.71 24.31
CA PRO A 7 -12.40 -12.93 23.19
C PRO A 7 -11.64 -11.63 22.88
N GLY A 8 -10.36 -11.58 22.48
CA GLY A 8 -9.44 -12.59 21.98
C GLY A 8 -8.61 -11.91 20.88
N LEU A 9 -7.34 -11.63 21.16
CA LEU A 9 -6.35 -11.15 20.18
C LEU A 9 -6.13 -12.19 19.09
N LEU A 10 -5.97 -11.77 17.83
CA LEU A 10 -5.19 -12.50 16.84
C LEU A 10 -4.11 -11.60 16.25
N ALA A 11 -2.86 -11.94 16.58
CA ALA A 11 -1.68 -11.55 15.85
C ALA A 11 -1.50 -12.53 14.67
N ALA A 12 -1.15 -12.02 13.49
CA ALA A 12 -0.68 -12.83 12.39
C ALA A 12 0.66 -12.24 11.91
N ALA A 13 1.74 -12.90 12.32
CA ALA A 13 3.03 -12.81 11.66
C ALA A 13 2.99 -13.73 10.44
N LEU A 14 3.53 -13.30 9.30
CA LEU A 14 3.96 -14.24 8.28
C LEU A 14 5.20 -13.74 7.55
N THR A 15 6.21 -14.60 7.59
CA THR A 15 7.55 -14.45 7.04
C THR A 15 7.64 -15.23 5.71
N LEU A 16 8.35 -14.62 4.75
CA LEU A 16 9.30 -15.22 3.79
C LEU A 16 8.85 -15.82 2.43
N ALA A 17 9.63 -15.39 1.41
CA ALA A 17 10.29 -16.13 0.31
C ALA A 17 9.61 -16.34 -1.07
N LEU A 18 10.21 -15.65 -2.05
CA LEU A 18 10.75 -16.08 -3.35
C LEU A 18 9.89 -16.96 -4.28
N ALA A 19 9.50 -16.37 -5.42
CA ALA A 19 9.11 -17.12 -6.61
C ALA A 19 10.18 -16.97 -7.71
N THR A 20 10.74 -18.11 -8.14
CA THR A 20 11.43 -18.28 -9.42
C THR A 20 10.41 -18.57 -10.51
N ASN A 21 10.61 -18.04 -11.71
CA ASN A 21 9.75 -18.26 -12.87
C ASN A 21 10.57 -18.89 -14.00
N PRO A 22 10.06 -19.93 -14.68
CA PRO A 22 10.24 -19.97 -16.12
C PRO A 22 8.99 -20.50 -16.86
N GLY A 23 8.64 -19.86 -17.98
CA GLY A 23 7.72 -20.48 -18.95
C GLY A 23 6.93 -19.47 -19.76
N ALA A 24 7.56 -18.93 -20.80
CA ALA A 24 6.90 -18.14 -21.84
C ALA A 24 5.98 -19.01 -22.70
N GLN A 25 4.81 -18.49 -23.06
CA GLN A 25 4.07 -18.93 -24.26
C GLN A 25 3.34 -17.72 -24.87
N GLN A 26 3.63 -17.42 -26.14
CA GLN A 26 3.16 -16.26 -26.91
C GLN A 26 1.83 -16.53 -27.64
N ALA A 27 0.94 -15.52 -27.55
CA ALA A 27 0.08 -14.89 -28.59
C ALA A 27 -0.96 -15.74 -29.39
N PRO A 28 -2.03 -15.10 -29.93
CA PRO A 28 -1.90 -14.26 -31.12
C PRO A 28 -2.68 -12.92 -31.11
N ALA A 29 -2.41 -12.14 -32.15
CA ALA A 29 -2.61 -10.71 -32.34
C ALA A 29 -4.04 -10.23 -32.67
N GLY A 30 -4.33 -8.98 -32.29
CA GLY A 30 -5.47 -8.19 -32.78
C GLY A 30 -5.15 -6.69 -32.81
N SER A 31 -5.07 -6.15 -34.04
CA SER A 31 -5.32 -4.76 -34.48
C SER A 31 -4.71 -3.56 -33.72
N HIS A 32 -3.55 -3.13 -34.24
CA HIS A 32 -2.99 -1.77 -34.39
C HIS A 32 -3.83 -0.56 -33.89
N SER A 33 -3.36 0.05 -32.80
CA SER A 33 -3.46 1.49 -32.56
C SER A 33 -2.04 2.05 -32.50
N ALA A 34 -1.82 3.23 -33.10
CA ALA A 34 -0.51 3.82 -33.37
C ALA A 34 0.36 3.90 -32.10
N ALA A 35 1.53 3.25 -32.16
CA ALA A 35 2.53 3.31 -31.11
C ALA A 35 3.07 4.74 -30.96
N ALA A 36 2.92 5.32 -29.77
CA ALA A 36 3.74 6.44 -29.36
C ALA A 36 5.23 6.03 -29.47
N PRO A 37 6.14 6.92 -29.90
CA PRO A 37 7.56 6.59 -29.94
C PRO A 37 8.01 6.18 -28.52
N PRO A 38 8.95 5.22 -28.40
CA PRO A 38 9.50 4.85 -27.10
C PRO A 38 10.02 6.13 -26.44
N PRO A 39 9.81 6.34 -25.13
CA PRO A 39 10.45 7.43 -24.44
C PRO A 39 11.95 7.27 -24.68
N THR A 40 12.52 8.27 -25.35
CA THR A 40 13.97 8.39 -25.49
C THR A 40 14.53 8.25 -24.10
N ALA A 41 15.45 7.31 -23.89
CA ALA A 41 16.13 7.13 -22.62
C ALA A 41 16.59 8.51 -22.14
N ALA A 42 15.85 9.06 -21.19
CA ALA A 42 16.15 10.35 -20.63
C ALA A 42 17.52 10.18 -20.00
N LYS A 43 18.46 11.00 -20.47
CA LYS A 43 19.74 11.15 -19.79
C LYS A 43 19.40 11.38 -18.33
N THR A 44 20.03 10.59 -17.46
CA THR A 44 19.93 10.71 -16.02
C THR A 44 20.47 12.09 -15.66
N ASP A 45 19.59 13.09 -15.67
CA ASP A 45 19.91 14.41 -15.16
C ASP A 45 20.18 14.18 -13.68
N SER A 46 21.46 14.33 -13.33
CA SER A 46 21.99 14.14 -12.00
C SER A 46 21.20 15.02 -11.04
N VAL A 47 20.42 14.39 -10.15
CA VAL A 47 20.07 14.96 -8.85
C VAL A 47 21.37 15.53 -8.28
N GLY A 48 21.36 16.79 -7.82
CA GLY A 48 22.56 17.51 -7.37
C GLY A 48 23.42 16.65 -6.44
N LYS A 49 24.74 16.86 -6.46
CA LYS A 49 25.74 15.97 -5.82
C LYS A 49 25.40 15.74 -4.33
N LEU A 50 24.69 14.65 -4.06
CA LEU A 50 24.27 14.20 -2.72
C LEU A 50 25.48 14.01 -1.82
N ILE A 51 25.29 14.13 -0.50
CA ILE A 51 26.34 13.77 0.45
C ILE A 51 26.74 12.31 0.21
N ALA A 52 28.05 12.10 0.06
CA ALA A 52 28.66 10.80 -0.09
C ALA A 52 29.29 10.36 1.24
N PHE A 53 29.13 9.09 1.56
CA PHE A 53 29.56 8.48 2.82
C PHE A 53 30.59 7.38 2.59
N PRO A 54 31.51 7.13 3.53
CA PRO A 54 32.50 6.07 3.39
C PRO A 54 31.90 4.66 3.47
N THR A 55 30.79 4.49 4.18
CA THR A 55 30.10 3.20 4.34
C THR A 55 28.58 3.41 4.30
N PRO A 56 27.79 2.37 4.00
CA PRO A 56 26.33 2.49 4.03
C PRO A 56 25.80 2.67 5.46
N GLU A 57 26.49 2.16 6.49
CA GLU A 57 26.16 2.43 7.90
C GLU A 57 26.27 3.93 8.21
N ALA A 58 27.36 4.58 7.78
CA ALA A 58 27.53 6.01 7.99
C ALA A 58 26.42 6.84 7.29
N ALA A 59 25.95 6.41 6.12
CA ALA A 59 24.82 7.04 5.44
C ALA A 59 23.50 6.84 6.23
N ALA A 60 23.22 5.61 6.66
CA ALA A 60 22.04 5.28 7.45
C ALA A 60 21.99 6.07 8.77
N ASP A 61 23.11 6.10 9.51
CA ASP A 61 23.25 6.86 10.75
C ASP A 61 23.00 8.36 10.54
N ALA A 62 23.56 8.92 9.46
CA ALA A 62 23.39 10.34 9.14
C ALA A 62 21.93 10.71 8.87
N LEU A 63 21.23 9.91 8.06
CA LEU A 63 19.81 10.15 7.78
C LEU A 63 18.96 9.99 9.04
N THR A 64 19.19 8.94 9.83
CA THR A 64 18.47 8.71 11.09
C THR A 64 18.71 9.85 12.09
N ALA A 65 19.95 10.34 12.19
CA ALA A 65 20.28 11.45 13.07
C ALA A 65 19.61 12.76 12.62
N ALA A 66 19.59 13.03 11.30
CA ALA A 66 18.88 14.18 10.74
C ALA A 66 17.37 14.08 11.01
N ALA A 67 16.78 12.92 10.74
CA ALA A 67 15.38 12.63 11.07
C ALA A 67 15.12 12.87 12.56
N ARG A 68 15.94 12.33 13.48
CA ARG A 68 15.78 12.50 14.94
C ARG A 68 15.78 13.98 15.38
N ARG A 69 16.53 14.84 14.70
CA ARG A 69 16.58 16.28 14.98
C ARG A 69 15.52 17.12 14.28
N ASN A 70 14.72 16.54 13.37
CA ASN A 70 13.88 17.29 12.41
C ASN A 70 14.73 18.32 11.64
N ASP A 71 15.89 17.87 11.16
CA ASP A 71 16.88 18.72 10.49
C ASP A 71 16.68 18.63 8.97
N ASP A 72 15.68 19.35 8.47
CA ASP A 72 15.27 19.33 7.07
C ASP A 72 16.42 19.65 6.11
N LYS A 73 17.32 20.58 6.50
CA LYS A 73 18.52 20.91 5.71
C LYS A 73 19.50 19.75 5.60
N ALA A 74 19.68 19.00 6.69
CA ALA A 74 20.51 17.80 6.65
C ALA A 74 19.85 16.68 5.84
N ILE A 75 18.52 16.54 5.91
CA ILE A 75 17.77 15.57 5.10
C ILE A 75 17.91 15.93 3.61
N GLU A 76 17.70 17.19 3.24
CA GLU A 76 17.87 17.72 1.89
C GLU A 76 19.27 17.44 1.35
N ALA A 77 20.31 17.68 2.15
CA ALA A 77 21.68 17.43 1.71
C ALA A 77 21.98 15.92 1.49
N ILE A 78 21.27 15.03 2.19
CA ILE A 78 21.44 13.56 2.08
C ILE A 78 20.62 12.99 0.91
N LEU A 79 19.36 13.41 0.76
CA LEU A 79 18.40 12.85 -0.20
C LEU A 79 18.31 13.66 -1.50
N GLY A 80 18.67 14.94 -1.47
CA GLY A 80 18.57 15.87 -2.59
C GLY A 80 17.14 16.30 -2.88
N GLU A 81 16.98 17.41 -3.60
CA GLU A 81 15.65 17.87 -4.01
C GLU A 81 15.02 16.98 -5.10
N PRO A 82 13.68 16.74 -5.05
CA PRO A 82 12.75 17.17 -4.00
C PRO A 82 12.60 16.09 -2.90
N TRP A 83 13.35 16.20 -1.81
CA TRP A 83 13.35 15.24 -0.71
C TRP A 83 12.00 15.21 0.03
N GLU A 84 11.23 16.29 -0.05
CA GLU A 84 9.91 16.45 0.57
C GLU A 84 8.88 15.48 0.00
N VAL A 85 9.10 14.98 -1.22
CA VAL A 85 8.25 13.96 -1.83
C VAL A 85 8.47 12.59 -1.15
N LEU A 86 9.70 12.32 -0.72
CA LEU A 86 10.07 11.08 -0.01
C LEU A 86 9.71 11.16 1.48
N LEU A 87 9.84 12.33 2.07
CA LEU A 87 9.57 12.61 3.47
C LEU A 87 8.64 13.82 3.56
N PRO A 88 7.32 13.65 3.40
CA PRO A 88 6.37 14.76 3.43
C PRO A 88 6.17 15.24 4.87
N THR A 89 7.11 16.05 5.37
CA THR A 89 7.21 16.47 6.78
C THR A 89 5.98 17.22 7.31
N MET A 90 5.17 17.75 6.39
CA MET A 90 3.95 18.51 6.65
C MET A 90 2.67 17.66 6.64
N ASN A 91 2.76 16.35 6.36
CA ASN A 91 1.62 15.45 6.41
C ASN A 91 1.28 15.02 7.85
N ASP A 92 0.00 14.82 8.15
CA ASP A 92 -0.48 14.44 9.49
C ASP A 92 0.11 13.10 9.98
N GLY A 93 0.34 12.17 9.05
CA GLY A 93 0.97 10.87 9.32
C GLY A 93 2.48 10.91 9.54
N TYR A 94 3.19 11.95 9.06
CA TYR A 94 4.65 11.93 9.03
C TYR A 94 5.27 11.82 10.43
N GLN A 95 4.77 12.59 11.40
CA GLN A 95 5.34 12.56 12.76
C GLN A 95 5.13 11.20 13.44
N ARG A 96 3.99 10.55 13.19
CA ARG A 96 3.74 9.18 13.66
C ARG A 96 4.75 8.22 13.03
N ASP A 97 4.85 8.23 11.71
CA ASP A 97 5.67 7.26 10.97
C ASP A 97 7.17 7.44 11.27
N ARG A 98 7.62 8.69 11.40
CA ARG A 98 8.96 9.05 11.86
C ARG A 98 9.26 8.52 13.26
N LEU A 99 8.35 8.71 14.22
CA LEU A 99 8.54 8.21 15.59
C LEU A 99 8.55 6.67 15.64
N SER A 100 7.68 6.03 14.86
CA SER A 100 7.68 4.57 14.70
C SER A 100 9.00 4.06 14.13
N TYR A 101 9.52 4.72 13.08
CA TYR A 101 10.83 4.40 12.52
C TYR A 101 11.96 4.56 13.54
N LEU A 102 12.02 5.69 14.27
CA LEU A 102 13.07 5.93 15.26
C LEU A 102 13.02 4.93 16.42
N THR A 103 11.82 4.54 16.84
CA THR A 103 11.62 3.53 17.88
C THR A 103 12.10 2.16 17.40
N ALA A 104 11.73 1.77 16.17
CA ALA A 104 12.20 0.53 15.57
C ALA A 104 13.72 0.53 15.40
N TRP A 105 14.30 1.64 14.95
CA TRP A 105 15.75 1.82 14.81
C TRP A 105 16.48 1.64 16.15
N ASP A 106 15.95 2.24 17.23
CA ASP A 106 16.54 2.16 18.57
C ASP A 106 16.38 0.77 19.20
N GLU A 107 15.31 0.04 18.86
CA GLU A 107 15.12 -1.37 19.26
C GLU A 107 16.15 -2.28 18.61
N GLN A 108 16.29 -2.19 17.29
CA GLN A 108 17.26 -2.94 16.50
C GLN A 108 17.40 -2.30 15.12
N HIS A 109 18.60 -2.26 14.55
CA HIS A 109 18.77 -1.94 13.14
C HIS A 109 19.92 -2.74 12.53
N ARG A 110 19.85 -2.95 11.22
CA ARG A 110 20.94 -3.53 10.44
C ARG A 110 20.97 -2.93 9.04
N ILE A 111 22.17 -2.83 8.50
CA ILE A 111 22.39 -2.45 7.11
C ILE A 111 22.72 -3.74 6.37
N VAL A 112 21.86 -4.12 5.42
CA VAL A 112 21.97 -5.37 4.67
C VAL A 112 22.43 -5.06 3.26
N ILE A 113 23.58 -5.59 2.88
CA ILE A 113 24.02 -5.58 1.47
C ILE A 113 23.16 -6.58 0.70
N GLU A 114 22.45 -6.11 -0.33
CA GLU A 114 21.60 -6.98 -1.13
C GLU A 114 22.45 -7.99 -1.93
N PRO A 115 22.26 -9.31 -1.76
CA PRO A 115 23.09 -10.30 -2.44
C PRO A 115 23.04 -10.20 -3.98
N ALA A 116 21.87 -9.85 -4.53
CA ALA A 116 21.67 -9.67 -5.96
C ALA A 116 22.39 -8.44 -6.55
N SER A 117 22.90 -7.55 -5.70
CA SER A 117 23.55 -6.30 -6.11
C SER A 117 25.07 -6.42 -6.33
N ASN A 118 25.67 -7.60 -6.11
CA ASN A 118 27.14 -7.76 -6.12
C ASN A 118 27.88 -6.77 -5.20
N GLY A 119 27.28 -6.43 -4.06
CA GLY A 119 27.90 -5.53 -3.08
C GLY A 119 27.74 -4.03 -3.36
N THR A 120 26.80 -3.65 -4.22
CA THR A 120 26.62 -2.24 -4.65
C THR A 120 25.35 -1.59 -4.14
N LYS A 121 24.44 -2.34 -3.50
CA LYS A 121 23.20 -1.82 -2.93
C LYS A 121 23.03 -2.33 -1.50
N ALA A 122 22.65 -1.43 -0.60
CA ALA A 122 22.37 -1.70 0.79
C ALA A 122 20.97 -1.20 1.16
N ILE A 123 20.32 -1.93 2.05
CA ILE A 123 19.00 -1.61 2.59
C ILE A 123 19.11 -1.45 4.10
N VAL A 124 18.43 -0.42 4.61
CA VAL A 124 18.29 -0.21 6.05
C VAL A 124 17.10 -1.01 6.55
N GLU A 125 17.33 -1.87 7.53
CA GLU A 125 16.27 -2.61 8.22
C GLU A 125 16.21 -2.19 9.69
N VAL A 126 15.00 -2.02 10.21
CA VAL A 126 14.74 -1.52 11.56
C VAL A 126 13.75 -2.41 12.33
N GLY A 127 13.90 -2.43 13.65
CA GLY A 127 13.13 -3.23 14.58
C GLY A 127 13.43 -4.73 14.49
N THR A 128 12.57 -5.50 15.16
CA THR A 128 12.62 -6.97 15.19
C THR A 128 11.80 -7.64 14.08
N THR A 129 11.18 -6.82 13.21
CA THR A 129 10.37 -7.25 12.07
C THR A 129 11.13 -7.07 10.75
N THR A 130 10.51 -7.38 9.61
CA THR A 130 11.12 -7.19 8.28
C THR A 130 10.90 -5.77 7.72
N TRP A 131 10.88 -4.75 8.58
CA TRP A 131 10.69 -3.37 8.13
C TRP A 131 11.97 -2.86 7.46
N THR A 132 11.90 -2.65 6.14
CA THR A 132 12.93 -2.01 5.32
C THR A 132 12.59 -0.55 5.04
N LEU A 133 13.57 0.35 5.18
CA LEU A 133 13.47 1.72 4.66
C LEU A 133 13.41 1.64 3.12
N PRO A 134 12.44 2.30 2.46
CA PRO A 134 12.26 2.15 1.01
C PRO A 134 13.34 2.85 0.19
N ILE A 135 14.13 3.76 0.78
CA ILE A 135 15.18 4.51 0.08
C ILE A 135 16.50 3.73 0.21
N PRO A 136 17.00 3.08 -0.86
CA PRO A 136 18.21 2.28 -0.79
C PRO A 136 19.46 3.15 -0.75
N ILE A 137 20.55 2.58 -0.26
CA ILE A 137 21.88 3.19 -0.30
C ILE A 137 22.69 2.46 -1.36
N VAL A 138 23.21 3.19 -2.33
CA VAL A 138 23.94 2.65 -3.47
C VAL A 138 25.41 3.07 -3.44
N LYS A 139 26.27 2.18 -3.92
CA LYS A 139 27.68 2.44 -4.08
C LYS A 139 27.94 3.27 -5.32
N ASP A 140 28.72 4.33 -5.17
CA ASP A 140 29.17 5.23 -6.23
C ASP A 140 30.68 5.43 -6.14
N GLY A 141 31.41 4.73 -7.01
CA GLY A 141 32.86 4.61 -6.90
C GLY A 141 33.24 3.98 -5.56
N ASP A 142 34.01 4.72 -4.76
CA ASP A 142 34.45 4.30 -3.41
C ASP A 142 33.56 4.84 -2.28
N ALA A 143 32.45 5.50 -2.61
CA ALA A 143 31.55 6.08 -1.64
C ALA A 143 30.13 5.48 -1.73
N TRP A 144 29.29 5.83 -0.77
CA TRP A 144 27.89 5.41 -0.65
C TRP A 144 26.98 6.62 -0.58
N ARG A 145 25.82 6.55 -1.22
CA ARG A 145 24.80 7.61 -1.18
C ARG A 145 23.41 7.01 -1.26
N PHE A 146 22.40 7.71 -0.75
CA PHE A 146 21.03 7.31 -0.99
C PHE A 146 20.65 7.47 -2.47
N ASP A 147 19.80 6.58 -2.96
CA ASP A 147 19.15 6.71 -4.27
C ASP A 147 17.69 7.16 -4.07
N PRO A 148 17.42 8.48 -4.08
CA PRO A 148 16.09 9.02 -3.87
C PRO A 148 15.10 8.61 -4.97
N LEU A 149 15.57 8.44 -6.21
CA LEU A 149 14.72 8.06 -7.34
C LEU A 149 14.24 6.62 -7.20
N ALA A 150 15.16 5.70 -6.87
CA ALA A 150 14.79 4.32 -6.56
C ALA A 150 13.87 4.26 -5.34
N GLY A 151 14.11 5.09 -4.31
CA GLY A 151 13.27 5.19 -3.14
C GLY A 151 11.84 5.63 -3.46
N PHE A 152 11.68 6.63 -4.33
CA PHE A 152 10.36 7.10 -4.77
C PHE A 152 9.57 6.00 -5.47
N ASN A 153 10.21 5.31 -6.43
CA ASN A 153 9.56 4.22 -7.16
C ASN A 153 9.15 3.08 -6.23
N GLU A 154 10.01 2.66 -5.30
CA GLU A 154 9.69 1.64 -4.30
C GLU A 154 8.50 2.06 -3.40
N MET A 155 8.42 3.33 -3.00
CA MET A 155 7.29 3.83 -2.22
C MET A 155 5.97 3.77 -3.01
N VAL A 156 6.01 4.13 -4.30
CA VAL A 156 4.85 4.00 -5.19
C VAL A 156 4.45 2.53 -5.36
N ASP A 157 5.40 1.64 -5.60
CA ASP A 157 5.14 0.21 -5.77
C ASP A 157 4.53 -0.40 -4.50
N ARG A 158 5.01 -0.02 -3.31
CA ARG A 158 4.42 -0.44 -2.03
C ARG A 158 3.01 0.08 -1.82
N GLU A 159 2.75 1.32 -2.23
CA GLU A 159 1.41 1.92 -2.16
C GLU A 159 0.44 1.18 -3.08
N LEU A 160 0.81 0.99 -4.34
CA LEU A 160 0.03 0.24 -5.32
C LEU A 160 -0.23 -1.18 -4.84
N GLY A 161 0.80 -1.91 -4.39
CA GLY A 161 0.63 -3.27 -3.90
C GLY A 161 -0.31 -3.37 -2.69
N ARG A 162 -0.25 -2.42 -1.75
CA ARG A 162 -1.19 -2.36 -0.61
C ARG A 162 -2.61 -2.09 -1.06
N ASN A 163 -2.77 -1.16 -2.01
CA ASN A 163 -4.06 -0.76 -2.55
C ASN A 163 -4.69 -1.88 -3.37
N GLU A 164 -3.93 -2.54 -4.23
CA GLU A 164 -4.34 -3.72 -5.00
C GLU A 164 -4.75 -4.87 -4.07
N PHE A 165 -3.93 -5.17 -3.06
CA PHE A 165 -4.29 -6.21 -2.08
C PHE A 165 -5.57 -5.84 -1.32
N GLY A 166 -5.70 -4.59 -0.89
CA GLY A 166 -6.91 -4.07 -0.24
C GLY A 166 -8.15 -4.18 -1.13
N ALA A 167 -8.03 -3.89 -2.42
CA ALA A 167 -9.11 -4.04 -3.39
C ALA A 167 -9.52 -5.51 -3.55
N ILE A 168 -8.57 -6.45 -3.62
CA ILE A 168 -8.87 -7.89 -3.66
C ILE A 168 -9.62 -8.33 -2.41
N GLN A 169 -9.16 -7.94 -1.21
CA GLN A 169 -9.85 -8.25 0.04
C GLN A 169 -11.26 -7.64 0.07
N THR A 170 -11.44 -6.47 -0.53
CA THR A 170 -12.77 -5.83 -0.65
C THR A 170 -13.69 -6.60 -1.56
N LEU A 171 -13.21 -7.12 -2.70
CA LEU A 171 -13.99 -7.97 -3.59
C LEU A 171 -14.43 -9.27 -2.90
N LEU A 172 -13.56 -9.88 -2.11
CA LEU A 172 -13.90 -11.04 -1.28
C LEU A 172 -14.99 -10.70 -0.26
N ALA A 173 -14.83 -9.58 0.45
CA ALA A 173 -15.80 -9.10 1.43
C ALA A 173 -17.16 -8.75 0.80
N ILE A 174 -17.19 -8.25 -0.44
CA ILE A 174 -18.45 -8.05 -1.18
C ILE A 174 -19.13 -9.40 -1.45
N GLY A 175 -18.36 -10.44 -1.81
CA GLY A 175 -18.90 -11.78 -2.00
C GLY A 175 -19.48 -12.39 -0.71
N ASP A 176 -18.85 -12.16 0.43
CA ASP A 176 -19.38 -12.55 1.74
C ASP A 176 -20.63 -11.72 2.10
N ALA A 177 -20.61 -10.41 1.86
CA ALA A 177 -21.77 -9.54 2.07
C ALA A 177 -22.99 -9.92 1.22
N GLU A 178 -22.80 -10.42 -0.01
CA GLU A 178 -23.87 -10.96 -0.84
C GLU A 178 -24.49 -12.23 -0.25
N ARG A 179 -23.67 -13.12 0.33
CA ARG A 179 -24.16 -14.32 1.02
C ARG A 179 -24.99 -13.93 2.25
N ASP A 180 -24.44 -13.04 3.07
CA ASP A 180 -25.12 -12.49 4.25
C ASP A 180 -26.45 -11.81 3.85
N TYR A 181 -26.45 -11.00 2.79
CA TYR A 181 -27.66 -10.35 2.27
C TYR A 181 -28.72 -11.37 1.85
N ALA A 182 -28.32 -12.43 1.16
CA ALA A 182 -29.25 -13.48 0.70
C ALA A 182 -29.85 -14.28 1.87
N GLU A 183 -29.08 -14.52 2.92
CA GLU A 183 -29.55 -15.18 4.14
C GLU A 183 -30.49 -14.30 4.97
N MET A 184 -30.22 -12.99 5.04
CA MET A 184 -31.06 -12.03 5.76
C MET A 184 -32.43 -11.81 5.13
N ASP A 185 -32.59 -12.06 3.81
CA ASP A 185 -33.77 -11.75 2.99
C ASP A 185 -34.40 -10.38 3.35
N PRO A 186 -33.65 -9.27 3.31
CA PRO A 186 -34.13 -7.97 3.79
C PRO A 186 -35.28 -7.41 2.95
N MET A 187 -35.43 -7.89 1.71
CA MET A 187 -36.52 -7.55 0.81
C MET A 187 -37.74 -8.48 0.96
N LYS A 188 -37.67 -9.49 1.84
CA LYS A 188 -38.74 -10.45 2.14
C LYS A 188 -39.29 -11.15 0.90
N THR A 189 -38.39 -11.56 0.02
CA THR A 189 -38.73 -12.22 -1.24
C THR A 189 -39.09 -13.69 -1.05
N GLY A 190 -38.76 -14.29 0.10
CA GLY A 190 -39.04 -15.69 0.41
C GLY A 190 -38.12 -16.67 -0.30
N SER A 191 -37.04 -16.20 -0.92
CA SER A 191 -35.99 -17.02 -1.53
C SER A 191 -34.64 -16.28 -1.46
N PRO A 192 -33.50 -16.97 -1.36
CA PRO A 192 -32.20 -16.30 -1.34
C PRO A 192 -31.98 -15.53 -2.65
N VAL A 193 -31.79 -14.22 -2.54
CA VAL A 193 -31.50 -13.32 -3.66
C VAL A 193 -30.29 -12.46 -3.33
N TYR A 194 -29.44 -12.25 -4.31
CA TYR A 194 -28.33 -11.29 -4.20
C TYR A 194 -28.80 -9.86 -4.42
N ALA A 195 -28.10 -8.94 -3.77
CA ALA A 195 -28.32 -7.52 -3.94
C ALA A 195 -27.97 -7.11 -5.37
N ARG A 196 -28.60 -6.04 -5.84
CA ARG A 196 -28.31 -5.46 -7.16
C ARG A 196 -27.60 -4.12 -7.09
N ARG A 197 -27.18 -3.72 -5.89
CA ARG A 197 -26.53 -2.42 -5.64
C ARG A 197 -25.55 -2.57 -4.49
N LEU A 198 -24.46 -1.82 -4.52
CA LEU A 198 -23.64 -1.66 -3.32
C LEU A 198 -24.37 -0.74 -2.32
N LEU A 199 -24.85 0.41 -2.79
CA LEU A 199 -25.65 1.36 -2.00
C LEU A 199 -27.15 1.20 -2.28
N SER A 200 -27.94 0.96 -1.23
CA SER A 200 -29.40 0.89 -1.30
C SER A 200 -30.02 2.22 -1.72
N SER A 201 -31.13 2.14 -2.44
CA SER A 201 -31.99 3.29 -2.72
C SER A 201 -32.54 3.89 -1.41
N PRO A 202 -32.84 5.20 -1.36
CA PRO A 202 -33.38 5.84 -0.15
C PRO A 202 -34.62 5.10 0.40
N GLY A 203 -34.55 4.72 1.68
CA GLY A 203 -35.63 4.00 2.37
C GLY A 203 -35.81 2.54 1.97
N LYS A 204 -34.96 1.99 1.10
CA LYS A 204 -34.98 0.59 0.69
C LYS A 204 -33.78 -0.17 1.25
N LYS A 205 -33.83 -1.50 1.12
CA LYS A 205 -32.72 -2.43 1.41
C LYS A 205 -32.40 -3.27 0.17
N ASP A 206 -32.34 -2.62 -1.00
CA ASP A 206 -32.09 -3.24 -2.31
C ASP A 206 -30.60 -3.23 -2.71
N GLY A 207 -29.71 -2.87 -1.77
CA GLY A 207 -28.26 -2.95 -1.90
C GLY A 207 -27.59 -3.49 -0.64
N LEU A 208 -26.28 -3.74 -0.72
CA LEU A 208 -25.46 -4.30 0.37
C LEU A 208 -25.25 -3.35 1.56
N TYR A 209 -25.48 -2.06 1.36
CA TYR A 209 -25.45 -1.05 2.41
C TYR A 209 -26.74 -0.23 2.45
N TRP A 210 -27.25 -0.05 3.66
CA TRP A 210 -28.23 0.94 4.09
C TRP A 210 -27.76 1.60 5.40
N PRO A 211 -28.16 2.86 5.69
CA PRO A 211 -27.81 3.51 6.95
C PRO A 211 -28.32 2.71 8.16
N PRO A 212 -27.53 2.64 9.25
CA PRO A 212 -27.94 1.94 10.45
C PRO A 212 -29.18 2.61 11.07
N ALA A 213 -30.09 1.79 11.60
CA ALA A 213 -31.29 2.25 12.29
C ALA A 213 -31.46 1.47 13.60
N ALA A 214 -31.88 2.17 14.66
CA ALA A 214 -32.00 1.57 15.99
C ALA A 214 -32.94 0.35 15.98
N GLY A 215 -32.45 -0.77 16.52
CA GLY A 215 -33.20 -2.02 16.59
C GLY A 215 -33.36 -2.77 15.26
N GLN A 216 -32.71 -2.31 14.18
CA GLN A 216 -32.68 -3.03 12.90
C GLN A 216 -31.35 -3.74 12.69
N PRO A 217 -31.33 -4.85 11.92
CA PRO A 217 -30.10 -5.48 11.48
C PRO A 217 -29.20 -4.49 10.73
N GLU A 218 -27.90 -4.58 11.01
CA GLU A 218 -26.88 -3.84 10.30
C GLU A 218 -26.76 -4.31 8.85
N SER A 219 -26.18 -3.44 8.03
CA SER A 219 -25.89 -3.72 6.63
C SER A 219 -24.72 -4.70 6.50
N PRO A 220 -24.77 -5.66 5.56
CA PRO A 220 -23.67 -6.57 5.28
C PRO A 220 -22.38 -5.88 4.83
N LEU A 221 -22.46 -4.72 4.17
CA LEU A 221 -21.31 -3.96 3.69
C LEU A 221 -21.17 -2.62 4.41
N GLY A 222 -19.95 -2.13 4.59
CA GLY A 222 -19.69 -0.81 5.18
C GLY A 222 -19.93 0.37 4.22
N GLU A 223 -20.26 1.55 4.77
CA GLU A 223 -20.59 2.76 4.00
C GLU A 223 -19.50 3.16 3.02
N ARG A 224 -18.22 3.09 3.43
CA ARG A 224 -17.09 3.54 2.60
C ARG A 224 -17.00 2.75 1.30
N VAL A 225 -17.07 1.43 1.38
CA VAL A 225 -17.03 0.55 0.19
C VAL A 225 -18.27 0.80 -0.67
N ALA A 226 -19.45 0.89 -0.06
CA ALA A 226 -20.70 1.10 -0.79
C ALA A 226 -20.75 2.43 -1.55
N ASN A 227 -20.00 3.44 -1.10
CA ASN A 227 -19.88 4.74 -1.75
C ASN A 227 -18.65 4.88 -2.66
N SER A 228 -17.78 3.87 -2.73
CA SER A 228 -16.64 3.82 -3.65
C SER A 228 -17.06 3.25 -4.99
N GLN A 229 -18.07 3.87 -5.59
CA GLN A 229 -18.60 3.58 -6.92
C GLN A 229 -18.58 4.88 -7.74
N PRO A 230 -18.62 4.83 -9.09
CA PRO A 230 -18.45 6.04 -9.91
C PRO A 230 -19.47 7.15 -9.64
N ASP A 231 -20.69 6.79 -9.20
CA ASP A 231 -21.79 7.68 -8.84
C ASP A 231 -21.98 7.82 -7.31
N GLY A 232 -21.04 7.31 -6.51
CA GLY A 232 -21.08 7.34 -5.05
C GLY A 232 -20.53 8.64 -4.46
N LYS A 233 -20.62 8.76 -3.12
CA LYS A 233 -20.10 9.96 -2.41
C LYS A 233 -18.56 10.05 -2.42
N PHE A 234 -17.87 8.91 -2.54
CA PHE A 234 -16.41 8.82 -2.39
C PHE A 234 -15.82 7.99 -3.54
N PRO A 235 -15.98 8.40 -4.81
CA PRO A 235 -15.53 7.63 -5.95
C PRO A 235 -14.01 7.43 -5.90
N GLY A 236 -13.56 6.19 -5.96
CA GLY A 236 -12.14 5.83 -5.89
C GLY A 236 -11.48 6.01 -4.52
N ASP A 237 -12.21 6.37 -3.47
CA ASP A 237 -11.63 6.63 -2.14
C ASP A 237 -11.22 5.34 -1.41
N HIS A 238 -11.83 4.20 -1.76
CA HIS A 238 -11.50 2.91 -1.16
C HIS A 238 -10.33 2.25 -1.90
N TYR A 239 -9.13 2.44 -1.37
CA TYR A 239 -7.85 1.98 -1.95
C TYR A 239 -7.57 2.51 -3.37
N GLY A 240 -8.20 3.59 -3.82
CA GLY A 240 -8.02 4.08 -5.20
C GLY A 240 -8.97 3.45 -6.22
N TYR A 241 -9.89 2.55 -5.83
CA TYR A 241 -10.71 1.77 -6.75
C TYR A 241 -12.21 2.07 -6.63
N ASN A 242 -12.88 2.02 -7.78
CA ASN A 242 -14.33 1.96 -7.86
C ASN A 242 -14.80 0.51 -7.96
N PHE A 243 -15.84 0.16 -7.22
CA PHE A 243 -16.43 -1.17 -7.19
C PHE A 243 -17.80 -1.16 -7.88
N HIS A 244 -18.12 -2.23 -8.57
CA HIS A 244 -19.42 -2.43 -9.21
C HIS A 244 -19.81 -3.91 -9.16
N LEU A 245 -21.09 -4.16 -8.92
CA LEU A 245 -21.64 -5.52 -8.93
C LEU A 245 -21.88 -5.97 -10.36
N LEU A 246 -21.45 -7.19 -10.68
CA LEU A 246 -21.74 -7.83 -11.95
C LEU A 246 -23.00 -8.69 -11.81
N TYR A 247 -23.93 -8.56 -12.74
CA TYR A 247 -25.20 -9.33 -12.74
C TYR A 247 -25.13 -10.63 -13.54
N GLY A 248 -23.94 -10.95 -14.04
CA GLY A 248 -23.65 -12.13 -14.82
C GLY A 248 -22.17 -12.14 -15.19
N GLN A 249 -21.67 -13.30 -15.58
CA GLN A 249 -20.42 -13.34 -16.34
C GLN A 249 -20.61 -12.60 -17.67
N GLY A 250 -19.52 -12.06 -18.21
CA GLY A 250 -19.53 -11.44 -19.55
C GLY A 250 -20.00 -12.40 -20.65
N PRO A 251 -20.14 -11.93 -21.90
CA PRO A 251 -20.53 -12.79 -23.02
C PRO A 251 -19.65 -14.03 -23.17
#